data_AF-A0A7S4GLB5-F1
#
_entry.id   AF-A0A7S4GLB5-F1
#
_cell.length_a   1.000
_cell.length_b   1.000
_cell.length_c   1.000
_cell.angle_alpha   90.00
_cell.angle_beta   90.00
_cell.angle_gamma   90.00
#
_symmetry.space_group_name_H-M   'P 1'
#
loop_
_entity.id
_entity.type
_entity.pdbx_description
1 polymer ?
#
loop_
_entity_poly.entity_id
_entity_poly.type
_entity_poly.pdbx_seq_one_letter_code
_entity_poly.pdbx_strand_id
1 'polypeptide(L)'
;GDIVFSKVTLADSEGTLAIGDRGRVIGAGPGDRGKILCRFEQHAWASMLPDQLDPELPGGFCSGDIVVSKMVRSDGGGTLAIGDRGIVVGASTVACGKQLLCTFAKHTSARLLPEQVEHELPGGLRIGDEVICKIFYKGVYRRTAIGDRGTVVGVSAKHRSEKVLFSFDGFLVELYPTNVERKVATRYHVGDVVLSKANLSGAVVIGDRGTVVSVAPGQQRIDCRFVNSTSVSLLPDQVELETLSGGYRVGDVVFSKVDLTDRDGFLARGDRGVVVGAARLSGDRVLCKFANHAWATMLPEQLDRELPGGYRVGDTVISKVDVTHSNETVAIGDRGIVVGQSHIPAQLLCQFGEHSCVSLQPEDVEAELPGGLRVDDVVTSKIDLYSCNGTLTTGDRGVVIGRSPSQREQKVVFQFGTWFGYLDLQDVDPEVPSRYHVGDLVISKVHLADGEERVAVGDRGIVISIPPGQERIYCRFGSFASVGWLPGQVERQLADFLNLDNRN
;
A
#
# COMPACT_ATOMS: atom_id res chain seq x y z
N GLY A 1 10.28 -14.60 38.48
CA GLY A 1 10.94 -14.48 37.16
C GLY A 1 10.32 -13.40 36.30
N ASP A 2 9.10 -13.03 36.66
CA ASP A 2 8.12 -12.23 35.94
C ASP A 2 8.52 -10.74 35.98
N ILE A 3 8.02 -9.99 35.00
CA ILE A 3 8.25 -8.54 34.91
C ILE A 3 7.14 -7.83 35.66
N VAL A 4 7.52 -6.85 36.47
CA VAL A 4 6.64 -6.08 37.34
C VAL A 4 7.00 -4.60 37.31
N PHE A 5 6.04 -3.75 37.65
CA PHE A 5 6.18 -2.30 37.71
C PHE A 5 5.79 -1.79 39.09
N SER A 6 6.54 -0.83 39.64
CA SER A 6 6.24 -0.30 40.98
C SER A 6 4.97 0.57 40.99
N LYS A 7 4.11 0.37 42.00
CA LYS A 7 2.96 1.26 42.30
C LYS A 7 3.28 2.37 43.30
N VAL A 8 4.46 2.34 43.91
CA VAL A 8 4.83 3.23 45.01
C VAL A 8 6.16 3.92 44.75
N THR A 9 6.27 5.19 45.13
CA THR A 9 7.57 5.85 45.27
C THR A 9 8.20 5.37 46.57
N LEU A 10 9.43 4.85 46.51
CA LEU A 10 10.16 4.34 47.66
C LEU A 10 11.60 4.87 47.60
N ALA A 11 12.04 5.56 48.65
CA ALA A 11 13.37 6.14 48.74
C ALA A 11 14.13 5.54 49.93
N ASP A 12 15.32 5.01 49.66
CA ASP A 12 16.19 4.36 50.63
C ASP A 12 17.68 4.67 50.34
N SER A 13 18.61 3.85 50.88
CA SER A 13 20.05 4.02 50.67
C SER A 13 20.55 3.60 49.28
N GLU A 14 19.78 2.80 48.53
CA GLU A 14 20.14 2.33 47.19
C GLU A 14 19.59 3.25 46.09
N GLY A 15 18.58 4.08 46.39
CA GLY A 15 18.10 5.15 45.52
C GLY A 15 16.64 5.51 45.73
N THR A 16 16.04 6.12 44.70
CA THR A 16 14.58 6.38 44.65
C THR A 16 13.97 5.51 43.56
N LEU A 17 13.18 4.53 43.96
CA LEU A 17 12.24 3.80 43.09
C LEU A 17 11.02 4.69 42.83
N ALA A 18 10.65 4.87 41.57
CA ALA A 18 9.49 5.66 41.15
C ALA A 18 8.27 4.78 40.80
N ILE A 19 7.07 5.37 40.82
CA ILE A 19 5.87 4.72 40.25
C ILE A 19 6.08 4.51 38.75
N GLY A 20 5.84 3.29 38.27
CA GLY A 20 6.09 2.88 36.89
C GLY A 20 7.52 2.41 36.60
N ASP A 21 8.44 2.39 37.58
CA ASP A 21 9.76 1.77 37.36
C ASP A 21 9.62 0.28 37.09
N ARG A 22 10.30 -0.19 36.04
CA ARG A 22 10.30 -1.57 35.58
C ARG A 22 11.29 -2.42 36.36
N GLY A 23 10.86 -3.61 36.75
CA GLY A 23 11.68 -4.58 37.48
C GLY A 23 11.26 -6.02 37.24
N ARG A 24 11.96 -6.91 37.95
CA ARG A 24 11.82 -8.36 37.79
C ARG A 24 11.76 -9.04 39.14
N VAL A 25 10.80 -9.94 39.31
CA VAL A 25 10.68 -10.78 40.51
C VAL A 25 11.86 -11.76 40.57
N ILE A 26 12.72 -11.61 41.58
CA ILE A 26 13.90 -12.46 41.80
C ILE A 26 13.72 -13.48 42.94
N GLY A 27 12.77 -13.30 43.84
CA GLY A 27 12.47 -14.28 44.89
C GLY A 27 11.41 -13.81 45.90
N ALA A 28 11.30 -14.53 47.02
CA ALA A 28 10.56 -14.06 48.20
C ALA A 28 11.34 -12.97 48.94
N GLY A 29 10.63 -12.07 49.62
CA GLY A 29 11.23 -11.02 50.45
C GLY A 29 11.98 -11.58 51.66
N PRO A 30 13.18 -11.06 52.00
CA PRO A 30 13.89 -11.48 53.20
C PRO A 30 13.14 -11.07 54.47
N GLY A 31 12.91 -12.01 55.38
CA GLY A 31 12.39 -11.77 56.73
C GLY A 31 10.87 -11.59 56.86
N ASP A 32 10.11 -11.42 55.77
CA ASP A 32 8.67 -11.08 55.84
C ASP A 32 7.78 -12.01 54.99
N ARG A 33 6.80 -12.67 55.62
CA ARG A 33 5.94 -13.69 54.98
C ARG A 33 4.80 -13.05 54.18
N GLY A 34 5.16 -12.50 53.03
CA GLY A 34 4.19 -11.96 52.06
C GLY A 34 4.81 -11.02 51.03
N LYS A 35 5.99 -10.47 51.33
CA LYS A 35 6.74 -9.62 50.37
C LYS A 35 7.42 -10.46 49.29
N ILE A 36 7.54 -9.84 48.13
CA ILE A 36 8.29 -10.31 46.96
C ILE A 36 9.59 -9.49 46.88
N LEU A 37 10.70 -10.13 46.56
CA LEU A 37 11.96 -9.45 46.28
C LEU A 37 12.06 -9.19 44.78
N CYS A 38 12.16 -7.92 44.41
CA CYS A 38 12.24 -7.46 43.02
C CYS A 38 13.54 -6.71 42.77
N ARG A 39 14.11 -6.85 41.58
CA ARG A 39 15.24 -6.04 41.09
C ARG A 39 14.75 -5.12 39.98
N PHE A 40 14.94 -3.82 40.11
CA PHE A 40 14.48 -2.83 39.15
C PHE A 40 15.61 -2.39 38.21
N GLU A 41 15.26 -1.76 37.10
CA GLU A 41 16.24 -1.25 36.12
C GLU A 41 17.02 -0.03 36.65
N GLN A 42 16.45 0.72 37.59
CA GLN A 42 17.05 1.91 38.22
C GLN A 42 17.30 1.78 39.73
N HIS A 43 16.81 0.72 40.38
CA HIS A 43 16.98 0.47 41.82
C HIS A 43 17.44 -0.97 42.07
N ALA A 44 18.49 -1.15 42.87
CA ALA A 44 19.27 -2.39 42.91
C ALA A 44 18.44 -3.62 43.34
N TRP A 45 17.59 -3.46 44.35
CA TRP A 45 16.62 -4.44 44.82
C TRP A 45 15.67 -3.79 45.84
N ALA A 46 14.38 -4.09 45.76
CA ALA A 46 13.39 -3.68 46.75
C ALA A 46 12.51 -4.86 47.17
N SER A 47 12.11 -4.91 48.44
CA SER A 47 11.19 -5.91 48.97
C SER A 47 9.80 -5.31 49.17
N MET A 48 8.86 -5.72 48.33
CA MET A 48 7.58 -5.05 48.13
C MET A 48 6.43 -6.04 48.33
N LEU A 49 5.28 -5.56 48.79
CA LEU A 49 4.07 -6.39 48.85
C LEU A 49 3.48 -6.57 47.42
N PRO A 50 2.73 -7.66 47.15
CA PRO A 50 2.21 -7.93 45.80
C PRO A 50 1.23 -6.87 45.28
N ASP A 51 0.55 -6.15 46.17
CA ASP A 51 -0.34 -5.03 45.85
C ASP A 51 0.42 -3.72 45.54
N GLN A 52 1.71 -3.63 45.90
CA GLN A 52 2.61 -2.54 45.52
C GLN A 52 3.27 -2.74 44.14
N LEU A 53 2.89 -3.81 43.42
CA LEU A 53 3.39 -4.15 42.09
C LEU A 53 2.23 -4.26 41.10
N ASP A 54 2.45 -3.89 39.83
CA ASP A 54 1.64 -4.35 38.70
C ASP A 54 2.41 -5.38 37.86
N PRO A 55 1.71 -6.36 37.25
CA PRO A 55 2.30 -7.19 36.20
C PRO A 55 2.47 -6.39 34.90
N GLU A 56 3.35 -6.84 34.01
CA GLU A 56 3.45 -6.32 32.64
C GLU A 56 2.10 -6.48 31.89
N LEU A 57 1.53 -5.38 31.43
CA LEU A 57 0.22 -5.37 30.76
C LEU A 57 0.39 -5.73 29.26
N PRO A 58 -0.63 -6.34 28.62
CA PRO A 58 -0.54 -6.71 27.21
C PRO A 58 -0.21 -5.50 26.33
N GLY A 59 0.75 -5.66 25.43
CA GLY A 59 1.21 -4.58 24.53
C GLY A 59 2.25 -3.62 25.12
N GLY A 60 2.77 -3.86 26.34
CA GLY A 60 3.83 -3.03 26.95
C GLY A 60 3.35 -1.81 27.74
N PHE A 61 2.03 -1.67 27.88
CA PHE A 61 1.39 -0.68 28.73
C PHE A 61 1.67 -0.93 30.22
N CYS A 62 1.44 0.09 31.04
CA CYS A 62 1.55 0.08 32.49
C CYS A 62 0.34 0.83 33.09
N SER A 63 0.02 0.57 34.36
CA SER A 63 -0.98 1.40 35.05
C SER A 63 -0.49 2.83 35.17
N GLY A 64 -1.38 3.80 34.95
CA GLY A 64 -1.05 5.22 34.86
C GLY A 64 -0.66 5.72 33.46
N ASP A 65 -0.43 4.84 32.46
CA ASP A 65 -0.18 5.29 31.09
C ASP A 65 -1.40 6.04 30.53
N ILE A 66 -1.18 7.22 29.96
CA ILE A 66 -2.21 7.98 29.26
C ILE A 66 -2.38 7.42 27.85
N VAL A 67 -3.62 7.16 27.45
CA VAL A 67 -3.98 6.50 26.19
C VAL A 67 -5.06 7.23 25.42
N VAL A 68 -4.99 7.12 24.09
CA VAL A 68 -5.99 7.64 23.15
C VAL A 68 -6.74 6.46 22.54
N SER A 69 -8.08 6.53 22.49
CA SER A 69 -8.90 5.52 21.82
C SER A 69 -8.75 5.57 20.29
N LYS A 70 -8.56 4.41 19.67
CA LYS A 70 -8.59 4.22 18.21
C LYS A 70 -9.94 3.75 17.66
N MET A 71 -10.93 3.51 18.53
CA MET A 71 -12.24 3.00 18.13
C MET A 71 -13.40 3.87 18.61
N VAL A 72 -14.53 3.80 17.89
CA VAL A 72 -15.83 4.22 18.41
C VAL A 72 -16.46 3.02 19.12
N ARG A 73 -17.00 3.25 20.33
CA ARG A 73 -17.69 2.22 21.13
C ARG A 73 -18.77 2.83 22.00
N SER A 74 -19.92 2.18 22.06
CA SER A 74 -21.03 2.53 22.94
C SER A 74 -21.48 1.26 23.67
N ASP A 75 -21.40 1.25 25.00
CA ASP A 75 -21.98 0.18 25.82
C ASP A 75 -22.53 0.76 27.15
N GLY A 76 -22.97 -0.09 28.07
CA GLY A 76 -23.57 0.34 29.34
C GLY A 76 -22.62 1.14 30.26
N GLY A 77 -21.31 1.17 29.98
CA GLY A 77 -20.33 2.01 30.66
C GLY A 77 -20.21 3.44 30.10
N GLY A 78 -20.85 3.74 28.97
CA GLY A 78 -20.85 5.05 28.32
C GLY A 78 -20.48 5.01 26.83
N THR A 79 -20.15 6.17 26.27
CA THR A 79 -19.69 6.31 24.88
C THR A 79 -18.23 6.73 24.83
N LEU A 80 -17.51 6.14 23.88
CA LEU A 80 -16.09 6.35 23.61
C LEU A 80 -15.92 6.65 22.12
N ALA A 81 -15.27 7.75 21.79
CA ALA A 81 -14.95 8.16 20.42
C ALA A 81 -13.47 7.93 20.08
N ILE A 82 -13.16 7.90 18.79
CA ILE A 82 -11.77 7.97 18.32
C ILE A 82 -11.18 9.32 18.75
N GLY A 83 -10.03 9.30 19.41
CA GLY A 83 -9.41 10.50 19.97
C GLY A 83 -9.78 10.81 21.43
N ASP A 84 -10.73 10.10 22.06
CA ASP A 84 -10.99 10.27 23.50
C ASP A 84 -9.75 9.84 24.31
N ARG A 85 -9.40 10.64 25.32
CA ARG A 85 -8.24 10.43 26.20
C ARG A 85 -8.67 9.72 27.49
N GLY A 86 -7.86 8.77 27.93
CA GLY A 86 -8.06 7.98 29.14
C GLY A 86 -6.76 7.54 29.78
N ILE A 87 -6.86 6.79 30.87
CA ILE A 87 -5.72 6.28 31.65
C ILE A 87 -5.87 4.77 31.77
N VAL A 88 -4.78 4.03 31.55
CA VAL A 88 -4.72 2.58 31.81
C VAL A 88 -4.73 2.35 33.32
N VAL A 89 -5.67 1.55 33.81
CA VAL A 89 -5.84 1.20 35.22
C VAL A 89 -5.12 -0.11 35.55
N GLY A 90 -5.04 -1.03 34.60
CA GLY A 90 -4.40 -2.34 34.76
C GLY A 90 -4.90 -3.37 33.75
N ALA A 91 -4.78 -4.65 34.08
CA ALA A 91 -5.28 -5.75 33.25
C ALA A 91 -6.79 -5.98 33.46
N SER A 92 -7.51 -6.27 32.38
CA SER A 92 -8.93 -6.66 32.42
C SER A 92 -9.08 -8.08 32.98
N THR A 93 -9.70 -8.18 34.16
CA THR A 93 -9.98 -9.44 34.86
C THR A 93 -10.91 -10.39 34.10
N VAL A 94 -11.72 -9.87 33.18
CA VAL A 94 -12.75 -10.63 32.45
C VAL A 94 -12.19 -11.35 31.21
N ALA A 95 -11.04 -10.91 30.68
CA ALA A 95 -10.49 -11.38 29.40
C ALA A 95 -9.12 -12.08 29.55
N CYS A 96 -8.92 -12.81 30.65
CA CYS A 96 -7.66 -13.50 30.98
C CYS A 96 -6.41 -12.61 30.83
N GLY A 97 -6.52 -11.33 31.20
CA GLY A 97 -5.42 -10.37 31.10
C GLY A 97 -5.04 -9.92 29.68
N LYS A 98 -5.72 -10.37 28.61
CA LYS A 98 -5.43 -9.96 27.22
C LYS A 98 -5.92 -8.56 26.84
N GLN A 99 -6.78 -7.96 27.65
CA GLN A 99 -7.28 -6.60 27.47
C GLN A 99 -6.77 -5.70 28.58
N LEU A 100 -6.59 -4.42 28.25
CA LEU A 100 -6.40 -3.33 29.20
C LEU A 100 -7.75 -2.95 29.80
N LEU A 101 -7.75 -2.61 31.09
CA LEU A 101 -8.82 -1.86 31.74
C LEU A 101 -8.40 -0.38 31.74
N CYS A 102 -9.23 0.48 31.15
CA CYS A 102 -8.95 1.90 30.98
C CYS A 102 -10.11 2.77 31.47
N THR A 103 -9.79 3.93 32.04
CA THR A 103 -10.77 4.94 32.47
C THR A 103 -10.68 6.16 31.57
N PHE A 104 -11.76 6.45 30.84
CA PHE A 104 -11.95 7.64 30.02
C PHE A 104 -12.98 8.57 30.66
N ALA A 105 -12.96 9.86 30.33
CA ALA A 105 -13.83 10.87 30.94
C ALA A 105 -15.35 10.60 30.80
N LYS A 106 -15.75 9.80 29.79
CA LYS A 106 -17.14 9.38 29.53
C LYS A 106 -17.38 7.87 29.69
N HIS A 107 -16.34 7.08 29.99
CA HIS A 107 -16.40 5.62 30.06
C HIS A 107 -15.39 5.11 31.10
N THR A 108 -15.86 4.87 32.32
CA THR A 108 -14.99 4.68 33.48
C THR A 108 -14.31 3.30 33.54
N SER A 109 -14.82 2.31 32.80
CA SER A 109 -14.36 0.91 32.83
C SER A 109 -14.28 0.30 31.42
N ALA A 110 -13.63 1.01 30.50
CA ALA A 110 -13.44 0.54 29.14
C ALA A 110 -12.49 -0.66 29.11
N ARG A 111 -12.89 -1.75 28.44
CA ARG A 111 -12.07 -2.96 28.27
C ARG A 111 -11.62 -3.05 26.82
N LEU A 112 -10.35 -2.76 26.56
CA LEU A 112 -9.81 -2.55 25.22
C LEU A 112 -8.63 -3.49 24.95
N LEU A 113 -8.50 -3.97 23.73
CA LEU A 113 -7.28 -4.63 23.27
C LEU A 113 -6.16 -3.59 23.09
N PRO A 114 -4.87 -3.94 23.22
CA PRO A 114 -3.76 -2.98 23.07
C PRO A 114 -3.75 -2.27 21.70
N GLU A 115 -4.20 -2.96 20.65
CA GLU A 115 -4.36 -2.42 19.30
C GLU A 115 -5.49 -1.37 19.17
N GLN A 116 -6.46 -1.37 20.09
CA GLN A 116 -7.60 -0.43 20.12
C GLN A 116 -7.26 0.90 20.80
N VAL A 117 -6.01 1.07 21.27
CA VAL A 117 -5.48 2.29 21.86
C VAL A 117 -4.10 2.65 21.29
N GLU A 118 -3.62 3.84 21.59
CA GLU A 118 -2.21 4.23 21.51
C GLU A 118 -1.80 4.97 22.78
N HIS A 119 -0.52 4.89 23.15
CA HIS A 119 0.05 5.82 24.13
C HIS A 119 -0.11 7.25 23.63
N GLU A 120 -0.60 8.16 24.48
CA GLU A 120 -0.46 9.58 24.19
C GLU A 120 0.98 9.99 24.44
N LEU A 121 1.69 10.42 23.38
CA LEU A 121 3.08 10.81 23.51
C LEU A 121 3.19 12.28 23.95
N PRO A 122 4.16 12.61 24.82
CA PRO A 122 4.45 13.99 25.19
C PRO A 122 4.49 14.94 23.98
N GLY A 123 3.89 16.11 24.13
CA GLY A 123 3.79 17.11 23.05
C GLY A 123 2.74 16.84 21.97
N GLY A 124 1.88 15.82 22.10
CA GLY A 124 0.82 15.52 21.13
C GLY A 124 1.32 14.87 19.84
N LEU A 125 2.50 14.25 19.90
CA LEU A 125 3.04 13.39 18.86
C LEU A 125 2.30 12.05 18.83
N ARG A 126 2.38 11.33 17.70
CA ARG A 126 1.88 9.95 17.54
C ARG A 126 2.95 9.06 16.95
N ILE A 127 2.88 7.77 17.24
CA ILE A 127 3.76 6.77 16.61
C ILE A 127 3.55 6.81 15.09
N GLY A 128 4.65 6.87 14.34
CA GLY A 128 4.65 7.05 12.89
C GLY A 128 4.70 8.50 12.40
N ASP A 129 4.57 9.52 13.27
CA ASP A 129 4.79 10.91 12.86
C ASP A 129 6.22 11.12 12.33
N GLU A 130 6.36 11.72 11.16
CA GLU A 130 7.65 12.27 10.73
C GLU A 130 8.02 13.50 11.56
N VAL A 131 9.32 13.64 11.85
CA VAL A 131 9.90 14.75 12.60
C VAL A 131 11.17 15.27 11.96
N ILE A 132 11.52 16.51 12.29
CA ILE A 132 12.81 17.14 12.00
C ILE A 132 13.50 17.44 13.34
N CYS A 133 14.76 17.05 13.51
CA CYS A 133 15.51 17.35 14.73
C CYS A 133 15.88 18.84 14.80
N LYS A 134 15.59 19.49 15.93
CA LYS A 134 15.91 20.92 16.18
C LYS A 134 17.21 21.14 16.95
N ILE A 135 17.85 20.08 17.44
CA ILE A 135 19.09 20.15 18.20
C ILE A 135 20.19 19.26 17.59
N PHE A 136 21.44 19.55 17.92
CA PHE A 136 22.54 18.62 17.66
C PHE A 136 22.63 17.64 18.84
N TYR A 137 22.30 16.38 18.61
CA TYR A 137 22.41 15.30 19.61
C TYR A 137 23.65 14.45 19.34
N LYS A 138 24.47 14.19 20.37
CA LYS A 138 25.69 13.40 20.29
C LYS A 138 25.57 12.16 21.18
N GLY A 139 25.09 11.06 20.59
CA GLY A 139 25.11 9.75 21.23
C GLY A 139 26.51 9.13 21.24
N VAL A 140 26.61 7.94 21.84
CA VAL A 140 27.89 7.18 21.94
C VAL A 140 28.40 6.74 20.56
N TYR A 141 27.49 6.28 19.68
CA TYR A 141 27.85 5.66 18.40
C TYR A 141 27.51 6.51 17.16
N ARG A 142 26.57 7.46 17.28
CA ARG A 142 26.13 8.34 16.18
C ARG A 142 25.80 9.75 16.69
N ARG A 143 25.72 10.69 15.74
CA ARG A 143 25.26 12.06 15.93
C ARG A 143 23.96 12.24 15.14
N THR A 144 23.04 13.04 15.67
CA THR A 144 21.88 13.57 14.94
C THR A 144 22.08 15.07 14.81
N ALA A 145 22.07 15.60 13.60
CA ALA A 145 22.23 17.01 13.30
C ALA A 145 20.89 17.76 13.32
N ILE A 146 20.97 19.10 13.35
CA ILE A 146 19.81 19.96 13.17
C ILE A 146 19.36 19.85 11.70
N GLY A 147 18.10 19.53 11.47
CA GLY A 147 17.55 19.28 10.14
C GLY A 147 17.41 17.80 9.77
N ASP A 148 18.02 16.88 10.53
CA ASP A 148 17.87 15.44 10.30
C ASP A 148 16.41 15.01 10.39
N ARG A 149 15.98 14.14 9.47
CA ARG A 149 14.63 13.59 9.44
C ARG A 149 14.57 12.30 10.27
N GLY A 150 13.48 12.14 11.01
CA GLY A 150 13.21 10.92 11.75
C GLY A 150 11.73 10.60 11.82
N THR A 151 11.40 9.48 12.46
CA THR A 151 10.03 9.06 12.76
C THR A 151 9.86 8.82 14.25
N VAL A 152 8.66 9.10 14.76
CA VAL A 152 8.28 8.80 16.14
C VAL A 152 8.02 7.31 16.31
N VAL A 153 8.67 6.68 17.29
CA VAL A 153 8.63 5.23 17.53
C VAL A 153 7.78 4.88 18.76
N GLY A 154 7.79 5.71 19.81
CA GLY A 154 7.04 5.45 21.05
C GLY A 154 7.43 6.35 22.21
N VAL A 155 7.05 5.98 23.42
CA VAL A 155 7.53 6.64 24.66
C VAL A 155 8.99 6.29 24.96
N SER A 156 9.72 7.18 25.63
CA SER A 156 10.99 6.81 26.29
C SER A 156 10.72 5.74 27.35
N ALA A 157 11.57 4.71 27.41
CA ALA A 157 11.44 3.65 28.42
C ALA A 157 11.75 4.18 29.84
N LYS A 158 12.61 5.21 29.94
CA LYS A 158 13.11 5.78 31.19
C LYS A 158 12.40 7.06 31.65
N HIS A 159 11.74 7.74 30.72
CA HIS A 159 11.19 9.09 30.90
C HIS A 159 9.83 9.21 30.19
N ARG A 160 8.94 8.23 30.38
CA ARG A 160 7.64 8.08 29.67
C ARG A 160 6.81 9.37 29.58
N SER A 161 6.82 10.18 30.63
CA SER A 161 6.07 11.45 30.74
C SER A 161 6.74 12.66 30.07
N GLU A 162 8.04 12.58 29.76
CA GLU A 162 8.87 13.72 29.35
C GLU A 162 9.44 13.58 27.94
N LYS A 163 9.87 12.37 27.56
CA LYS A 163 10.64 12.11 26.34
C LYS A 163 9.96 11.10 25.45
N VAL A 164 10.14 11.31 24.16
CA VAL A 164 9.66 10.46 23.08
C VAL A 164 10.86 9.76 22.46
N LEU A 165 10.65 8.51 22.03
CA LEU A 165 11.62 7.71 21.31
C LEU A 165 11.44 7.96 19.81
N PHE A 166 12.52 8.37 19.13
CA PHE A 166 12.55 8.69 17.71
C PHE A 166 13.57 7.82 16.98
N SER A 167 13.33 7.49 15.71
CA SER A 167 14.29 6.85 14.82
C SER A 167 14.82 7.88 13.83
N PHE A 168 16.13 8.15 13.84
CA PHE A 168 16.84 8.96 12.84
C PHE A 168 17.83 8.06 12.10
N ASP A 169 17.65 7.85 10.79
CA ASP A 169 18.43 6.90 9.97
C ASP A 169 18.62 5.50 10.60
N GLY A 170 17.55 4.98 11.21
CA GLY A 170 17.52 3.68 11.90
C GLY A 170 18.15 3.68 13.31
N PHE A 171 18.61 4.82 13.81
CA PHE A 171 19.17 4.96 15.16
C PHE A 171 18.13 5.56 16.12
N LEU A 172 17.91 4.88 17.25
CA LEU A 172 16.92 5.27 18.26
C LEU A 172 17.48 6.33 19.22
N VAL A 173 16.74 7.41 19.42
CA VAL A 173 17.10 8.55 20.27
C VAL A 173 15.92 8.94 21.17
N GLU A 174 16.17 9.13 22.46
CA GLU A 174 15.19 9.70 23.39
C GLU A 174 15.38 11.22 23.49
N LEU A 175 14.41 12.00 23.01
CA LEU A 175 14.45 13.48 23.02
C LEU A 175 13.18 14.05 23.68
N TYR A 176 13.25 15.31 24.14
CA TYR A 176 12.03 16.04 24.50
C TYR A 176 11.26 16.42 23.22
N PRO A 177 9.92 16.50 23.26
CA PRO A 177 9.11 16.96 22.11
C PRO A 177 9.50 18.35 21.60
N THR A 178 10.02 19.21 22.47
CA THR A 178 10.54 20.55 22.15
C THR A 178 11.89 20.53 21.41
N ASN A 179 12.59 19.40 21.38
CA ASN A 179 13.84 19.20 20.63
C ASN A 179 13.60 18.72 19.19
N VAL A 180 12.36 18.44 18.82
CA VAL A 180 11.94 18.09 17.46
C VAL A 180 10.87 19.05 16.96
N GLU A 181 10.64 19.06 15.65
CA GLU A 181 9.40 19.57 15.09
C GLU A 181 8.68 18.43 14.38
N ARG A 182 7.39 18.24 14.69
CA ARG A 182 6.51 17.39 13.88
C ARG A 182 6.51 17.94 12.47
N LYS A 183 7.06 17.18 11.52
CA LYS A 183 6.94 17.48 10.10
C LYS A 183 5.48 17.30 9.77
N VAL A 184 4.73 18.41 9.75
CA VAL A 184 3.34 18.41 9.30
C VAL A 184 3.35 17.79 7.92
N ALA A 185 2.68 16.65 7.77
CA ALA A 185 2.45 16.01 6.48
C ALA A 185 1.46 16.89 5.70
N THR A 186 1.98 18.00 5.16
CA THR A 186 1.23 18.92 4.33
C THR A 186 0.74 18.16 3.12
N ARG A 187 -0.59 18.07 2.97
CA ARG A 187 -1.30 17.56 1.78
C ARG A 187 -1.07 18.41 0.50
N TYR A 188 0.00 19.19 0.49
CA TYR A 188 0.32 20.26 -0.43
C TYR A 188 1.78 20.07 -0.87
N HIS A 189 2.00 20.12 -2.17
CA HIS A 189 3.27 19.95 -2.86
C HIS A 189 3.57 21.22 -3.66
N VAL A 190 4.83 21.45 -4.01
CA VAL A 190 5.19 22.56 -4.90
C VAL A 190 4.58 22.31 -6.28
N GLY A 191 3.75 23.25 -6.74
CA GLY A 191 2.93 23.13 -7.94
C GLY A 191 1.43 22.98 -7.67
N ASP A 192 1.02 22.56 -6.46
CA ASP A 192 -0.41 22.40 -6.14
C ASP A 192 -1.16 23.73 -6.25
N VAL A 193 -2.38 23.67 -6.82
CA VAL A 193 -3.30 24.82 -6.79
C VAL A 193 -4.06 24.81 -5.47
N VAL A 194 -4.16 25.98 -4.86
CA VAL A 194 -4.95 26.22 -3.65
C VAL A 194 -5.90 27.40 -3.82
N LEU A 195 -7.03 27.33 -3.13
CA LEU A 195 -7.90 28.48 -2.87
C LEU A 195 -7.58 29.03 -1.48
N SER A 196 -7.45 30.36 -1.35
CA SER A 196 -7.26 30.99 -0.03
C SER A 196 -8.53 30.89 0.81
N LYS A 197 -8.38 30.49 2.07
CA LYS A 197 -9.40 30.60 3.12
C LYS A 197 -9.17 31.79 4.06
N ALA A 198 -8.11 32.57 3.84
CA ALA A 198 -7.82 33.80 4.57
C ALA A 198 -8.03 35.06 3.71
N ASN A 199 -8.43 36.15 4.35
CA ASN A 199 -8.31 37.49 3.80
C ASN A 199 -7.09 38.17 4.45
N LEU A 200 -6.05 38.41 3.66
CA LEU A 200 -4.80 39.03 4.11
C LEU A 200 -4.69 40.44 3.55
N SER A 201 -5.38 41.37 4.23
CA SER A 201 -5.23 42.83 4.05
C SER A 201 -5.35 43.32 2.61
N GLY A 202 -6.17 42.66 1.78
CA GLY A 202 -6.37 43.01 0.36
C GLY A 202 -5.27 42.53 -0.60
N ALA A 203 -4.22 41.85 -0.12
CA ALA A 203 -3.21 41.21 -0.97
C ALA A 203 -3.62 39.80 -1.42
N VAL A 204 -4.50 39.14 -0.64
CA VAL A 204 -5.18 37.87 -0.95
C VAL A 204 -6.56 37.92 -0.28
N VAL A 205 -7.63 37.59 -1.00
CA VAL A 205 -9.00 37.46 -0.46
C VAL A 205 -9.44 35.99 -0.40
N ILE A 206 -10.52 35.72 0.34
CA ILE A 206 -11.09 34.36 0.43
C ILE A 206 -11.62 33.96 -0.95
N GLY A 207 -11.21 32.78 -1.44
CA GLY A 207 -11.50 32.29 -2.78
C GLY A 207 -10.43 32.63 -3.83
N ASP A 208 -9.41 33.44 -3.51
CA ASP A 208 -8.31 33.70 -4.45
C ASP A 208 -7.56 32.40 -4.79
N ARG A 209 -7.32 32.20 -6.09
CA ARG A 209 -6.57 31.06 -6.63
C ARG A 209 -5.07 31.35 -6.60
N GLY A 210 -4.30 30.46 -5.97
CA GLY A 210 -2.85 30.52 -5.91
C GLY A 210 -2.19 29.18 -6.21
N THR A 211 -0.88 29.21 -6.43
CA THR A 211 -0.05 28.01 -6.60
C THR A 211 0.98 27.94 -5.47
N VAL A 212 1.12 26.76 -4.87
CA VAL A 212 2.14 26.48 -3.85
C VAL A 212 3.53 26.56 -4.50
N VAL A 213 4.35 27.51 -4.07
CA VAL A 213 5.72 27.73 -4.55
C VAL A 213 6.74 27.08 -3.63
N SER A 214 6.46 27.07 -2.32
CA SER A 214 7.33 26.48 -1.30
C SER A 214 6.46 25.89 -0.18
N VAL A 215 6.95 24.78 0.37
CA VAL A 215 6.45 24.17 1.60
C VAL A 215 7.63 24.17 2.56
N ALA A 216 7.78 25.25 3.33
CA ALA A 216 8.98 25.50 4.12
C ALA A 216 9.09 24.49 5.29
N PRO A 217 10.08 23.57 5.29
CA PRO A 217 10.24 22.63 6.39
C PRO A 217 10.63 23.38 7.66
N GLY A 218 9.76 23.36 8.67
CA GLY A 218 9.99 24.03 9.96
C GLY A 218 9.26 25.37 10.19
N GLN A 219 8.29 25.75 9.35
CA GLN A 219 7.50 26.99 9.55
C GLN A 219 5.99 26.81 9.72
N GLN A 220 5.48 25.57 9.63
CA GLN A 220 4.03 25.28 9.58
C GLN A 220 3.25 26.14 8.56
N ARG A 221 3.91 26.56 7.47
CA ARG A 221 3.37 27.46 6.44
C ARG A 221 3.71 27.00 5.04
N ILE A 222 2.93 27.51 4.09
CA ILE A 222 2.93 27.19 2.68
C ILE A 222 3.00 28.51 1.93
N ASP A 223 4.07 28.71 1.15
CA ASP A 223 4.26 29.95 0.40
C ASP A 223 3.52 29.85 -0.92
N CYS A 224 2.37 30.52 -1.00
CA CYS A 224 1.46 30.48 -2.13
C CYS A 224 1.56 31.76 -2.96
N ARG A 225 1.73 31.63 -4.28
CA ARG A 225 1.69 32.77 -5.22
C ARG A 225 0.30 32.89 -5.82
N PHE A 226 -0.40 33.96 -5.48
CA PHE A 226 -1.72 34.31 -6.02
C PHE A 226 -1.57 35.20 -7.25
N VAL A 227 -2.56 35.22 -8.14
CA VAL A 227 -2.47 35.87 -9.47
C VAL A 227 -2.05 37.35 -9.39
N ASN A 228 -2.50 38.06 -8.35
CA ASN A 228 -2.27 39.50 -8.17
C ASN A 228 -1.27 39.83 -7.04
N SER A 229 -0.53 38.84 -6.53
CA SER A 229 0.27 38.99 -5.31
C SER A 229 1.69 38.43 -5.43
N THR A 230 2.60 38.93 -4.61
CA THR A 230 3.87 38.24 -4.32
C THR A 230 3.60 36.92 -3.58
N SER A 231 4.61 36.08 -3.38
CA SER A 231 4.42 34.84 -2.60
C SER A 231 4.02 35.16 -1.16
N VAL A 232 2.89 34.62 -0.70
CA VAL A 232 2.33 34.84 0.64
C VAL A 232 2.37 33.56 1.45
N SER A 233 2.92 33.62 2.66
CA SER A 233 3.13 32.47 3.54
C SER A 233 1.89 32.20 4.41
N LEU A 234 1.07 31.23 4.03
CA LEU A 234 -0.22 30.88 4.65
C LEU A 234 -0.12 29.62 5.52
N LEU A 235 -0.95 29.52 6.56
CA LEU A 235 -1.09 28.28 7.34
C LEU A 235 -1.87 27.20 6.54
N PRO A 236 -1.64 25.88 6.76
CA PRO A 236 -2.32 24.78 6.07
C PRO A 236 -3.85 24.73 6.14
N ASP A 237 -4.47 25.40 7.11
CA ASP A 237 -5.91 25.58 7.30
C ASP A 237 -6.45 26.85 6.60
N GLN A 238 -5.58 27.85 6.40
CA GLN A 238 -5.84 29.07 5.62
C GLN A 238 -5.80 28.85 4.10
N VAL A 239 -5.61 27.61 3.65
CA VAL A 239 -5.70 27.19 2.24
C VAL A 239 -6.54 25.92 2.09
N GLU A 240 -7.21 25.80 0.95
CA GLU A 240 -7.88 24.60 0.48
C GLU A 240 -7.16 24.08 -0.76
N LEU A 241 -6.89 22.78 -0.86
CA LEU A 241 -6.41 22.19 -2.11
C LEU A 241 -7.53 22.26 -3.15
N GLU A 242 -7.30 22.92 -4.28
CA GLU A 242 -8.31 22.99 -5.34
C GLU A 242 -8.36 21.66 -6.10
N THR A 243 -9.33 20.81 -5.76
CA THR A 243 -9.66 19.64 -6.58
C THR A 243 -10.16 20.12 -7.94
N LEU A 244 -9.42 19.78 -8.99
CA LEU A 244 -9.76 20.15 -10.35
C LEU A 244 -11.02 19.39 -10.80
N SER A 245 -11.63 19.84 -11.89
CA SER A 245 -12.80 19.22 -12.52
C SER A 245 -12.58 17.72 -12.70
N GLY A 246 -13.53 16.87 -12.30
CA GLY A 246 -13.33 15.41 -12.28
C GLY A 246 -12.39 14.88 -11.19
N GLY A 247 -12.11 15.70 -10.16
CA GLY A 247 -11.32 15.32 -8.98
C GLY A 247 -9.83 15.13 -9.23
N TYR A 248 -9.29 15.65 -10.33
CA TYR A 248 -7.86 15.59 -10.64
C TYR A 248 -7.05 16.58 -9.77
N ARG A 249 -5.73 16.39 -9.70
CA ARG A 249 -4.76 17.26 -9.00
C ARG A 249 -3.61 17.62 -9.93
N VAL A 250 -2.86 18.67 -9.58
CA VAL A 250 -1.60 18.97 -10.28
C VAL A 250 -0.60 17.84 -10.03
N GLY A 251 0.13 17.43 -11.06
CA GLY A 251 1.04 16.30 -11.00
C GLY A 251 0.40 14.93 -11.25
N ASP A 252 -0.95 14.83 -11.28
CA ASP A 252 -1.62 13.59 -11.69
C ASP A 252 -1.16 13.19 -13.10
N VAL A 253 -0.73 11.93 -13.25
CA VAL A 253 -0.42 11.37 -14.56
C VAL A 253 -1.71 10.95 -15.25
N VAL A 254 -1.83 11.33 -16.51
CA VAL A 254 -3.01 11.07 -17.33
C VAL A 254 -2.68 10.55 -18.72
N PHE A 255 -3.65 9.88 -19.33
CA PHE A 255 -3.58 9.40 -20.71
C PHE A 255 -4.77 9.97 -21.50
N SER A 256 -4.57 10.37 -22.76
CA SER A 256 -5.66 10.90 -23.57
C SER A 256 -6.64 9.80 -23.99
N LYS A 257 -7.95 10.00 -23.79
CA LYS A 257 -9.01 9.12 -24.34
C LYS A 257 -9.40 9.46 -25.77
N VAL A 258 -8.91 10.57 -26.33
CA VAL A 258 -9.28 11.08 -27.66
C VAL A 258 -8.06 11.47 -28.47
N ASP A 259 -8.19 11.41 -29.80
CA ASP A 259 -7.25 12.05 -30.70
C ASP A 259 -7.60 13.53 -30.84
N LEU A 260 -6.61 14.41 -30.71
CA LEU A 260 -6.76 15.86 -30.81
C LEU A 260 -5.65 16.44 -31.69
N THR A 261 -6.04 17.08 -32.79
CA THR A 261 -5.14 17.80 -33.69
C THR A 261 -5.48 19.28 -33.65
N ASP A 262 -4.52 20.13 -33.27
CA ASP A 262 -4.64 21.58 -33.37
C ASP A 262 -3.30 22.20 -33.81
N ARG A 263 -3.12 23.51 -33.58
CA ARG A 263 -1.90 24.25 -33.94
C ARG A 263 -0.70 23.99 -33.01
N ASP A 264 -0.98 23.50 -31.80
CA ASP A 264 -0.03 23.34 -30.68
C ASP A 264 0.45 21.88 -30.56
N GLY A 265 -0.13 20.95 -31.34
CA GLY A 265 0.41 19.61 -31.59
C GLY A 265 -0.59 18.61 -32.19
N PHE A 266 -0.14 17.35 -32.28
CA PHE A 266 -1.02 16.18 -32.38
C PHE A 266 -0.90 15.36 -31.10
N LEU A 267 -2.04 15.16 -30.44
CA LEU A 267 -2.19 14.33 -29.26
C LEU A 267 -2.94 13.06 -29.67
N ALA A 268 -2.29 11.91 -29.58
CA ALA A 268 -2.92 10.63 -29.90
C ALA A 268 -3.70 10.08 -28.69
N ARG A 269 -4.72 9.26 -28.95
CA ARG A 269 -5.33 8.41 -27.93
C ARG A 269 -4.25 7.50 -27.30
N GLY A 270 -4.15 7.52 -25.97
CA GLY A 270 -3.10 6.83 -25.21
C GLY A 270 -1.79 7.59 -25.03
N ASP A 271 -1.60 8.79 -25.60
CA ASP A 271 -0.40 9.60 -25.28
C ASP A 271 -0.43 9.97 -23.78
N ARG A 272 0.72 9.77 -23.09
CA ARG A 272 0.91 10.07 -21.66
C ARG A 272 1.20 11.54 -21.43
N GLY A 273 0.56 12.11 -20.41
CA GLY A 273 0.73 13.49 -19.98
C GLY A 273 0.63 13.65 -18.47
N VAL A 274 0.74 14.91 -18.03
CA VAL A 274 0.65 15.30 -16.62
C VAL A 274 -0.30 16.49 -16.50
N VAL A 275 -1.17 16.46 -15.50
CA VAL A 275 -2.07 17.58 -15.16
C VAL A 275 -1.27 18.74 -14.57
N VAL A 276 -1.48 19.94 -15.10
CA VAL A 276 -0.77 21.17 -14.68
C VAL A 276 -1.71 22.17 -13.97
N GLY A 277 -3.02 22.01 -14.07
CA GLY A 277 -4.02 22.83 -13.37
C GLY A 277 -5.39 22.78 -14.03
N ALA A 278 -6.29 23.71 -13.68
CA ALA A 278 -7.53 23.92 -14.45
C ALA A 278 -7.23 24.71 -15.73
N ALA A 279 -8.09 24.57 -16.75
CA ALA A 279 -8.03 25.40 -17.94
C ALA A 279 -8.51 26.83 -17.62
N ARG A 280 -7.69 27.84 -17.98
CA ARG A 280 -7.94 29.26 -17.67
C ARG A 280 -9.26 29.83 -18.18
N LEU A 281 -9.89 29.17 -19.15
CA LEU A 281 -11.10 29.63 -19.85
C LEU A 281 -12.33 28.74 -19.59
N SER A 282 -12.18 27.63 -18.87
CA SER A 282 -13.20 26.57 -18.78
C SER A 282 -13.02 25.80 -17.46
N GLY A 283 -13.81 26.15 -16.44
CA GLY A 283 -13.71 25.57 -15.08
C GLY A 283 -14.15 24.11 -14.95
N ASP A 284 -14.69 23.55 -16.03
CA ASP A 284 -15.02 22.14 -16.27
C ASP A 284 -13.84 21.33 -16.84
N ARG A 285 -12.73 21.98 -17.25
CA ARG A 285 -11.61 21.34 -17.95
C ARG A 285 -10.28 21.40 -17.20
N VAL A 286 -9.49 20.38 -17.46
CA VAL A 286 -8.15 20.18 -16.90
C VAL A 286 -7.10 20.55 -17.95
N LEU A 287 -6.16 21.42 -17.58
CA LEU A 287 -5.00 21.75 -18.40
C LEU A 287 -3.91 20.69 -18.20
N CYS A 288 -3.59 19.99 -19.28
CA CYS A 288 -2.62 18.89 -19.29
C CYS A 288 -1.44 19.21 -20.21
N LYS A 289 -0.26 18.70 -19.88
CA LYS A 289 0.93 18.73 -20.75
C LYS A 289 1.27 17.31 -21.18
N PHE A 290 1.37 17.08 -22.47
CA PHE A 290 1.76 15.80 -23.07
C PHE A 290 3.14 15.91 -23.74
N ALA A 291 3.74 14.78 -24.11
CA ALA A 291 5.05 14.79 -24.78
C ALA A 291 4.99 15.39 -26.20
N ASN A 292 3.93 15.09 -26.94
CA ASN A 292 3.73 15.50 -28.34
C ASN A 292 2.83 16.75 -28.51
N HIS A 293 2.23 17.22 -27.42
CA HIS A 293 1.29 18.34 -27.41
C HIS A 293 1.51 19.17 -26.14
N ALA A 294 1.99 20.40 -26.33
CA ALA A 294 2.59 21.17 -25.23
C ALA A 294 1.59 21.53 -24.12
N TRP A 295 0.33 21.81 -24.49
CA TRP A 295 -0.73 22.29 -23.59
C TRP A 295 -2.12 21.94 -24.16
N ALA A 296 -2.73 20.86 -23.67
CA ALA A 296 -4.07 20.44 -24.08
C ALA A 296 -5.12 20.75 -22.99
N THR A 297 -6.30 21.20 -23.41
CA THR A 297 -7.41 21.64 -22.52
C THR A 297 -8.56 20.61 -22.56
N MET A 298 -8.45 19.61 -21.69
CA MET A 298 -9.18 18.34 -21.77
C MET A 298 -10.36 18.32 -20.80
N LEU A 299 -11.50 17.72 -21.19
CA LEU A 299 -12.54 17.35 -20.24
C LEU A 299 -12.09 16.14 -19.40
N PRO A 300 -12.58 15.97 -18.16
CA PRO A 300 -12.32 14.80 -17.33
C PRO A 300 -12.64 13.45 -18.00
N GLU A 301 -13.69 13.40 -18.81
CA GLU A 301 -14.11 12.24 -19.60
C GLU A 301 -13.20 11.96 -20.82
N GLN A 302 -12.36 12.93 -21.20
CA GLN A 302 -11.35 12.80 -22.26
C GLN A 302 -9.98 12.33 -21.71
N LEU A 303 -9.91 11.98 -20.42
CA LEU A 303 -8.70 11.55 -19.74
C LEU A 303 -8.91 10.22 -19.01
N ASP A 304 -7.86 9.39 -18.97
CA ASP A 304 -7.66 8.36 -17.95
C ASP A 304 -6.58 8.77 -16.96
N ARG A 305 -6.62 8.20 -15.76
CA ARG A 305 -5.54 8.27 -14.76
C ARG A 305 -4.58 7.10 -14.92
N GLU A 306 -3.32 7.30 -14.56
CA GLU A 306 -2.42 6.18 -14.24
C GLU A 306 -2.93 5.49 -12.97
N LEU A 307 -3.30 4.21 -13.07
CA LEU A 307 -3.83 3.45 -11.94
C LEU A 307 -2.67 2.78 -11.17
N PRO A 308 -2.88 2.37 -9.91
CA PRO A 308 -1.87 1.68 -9.11
C PRO A 308 -1.24 0.50 -9.87
N GLY A 309 0.09 0.36 -9.79
CA GLY A 309 0.84 -0.65 -10.55
C GLY A 309 1.02 -0.37 -12.06
N GLY A 310 0.54 0.77 -12.58
CA GLY A 310 0.70 1.14 -13.99
C GLY A 310 -0.38 0.60 -14.94
N TYR A 311 -1.41 -0.04 -14.39
CA TYR A 311 -2.61 -0.46 -15.11
C TYR A 311 -3.42 0.76 -15.62
N ARG A 312 -4.30 0.54 -16.59
CA ARG A 312 -5.23 1.56 -17.14
C ARG A 312 -6.66 1.03 -17.21
N VAL A 313 -7.62 1.94 -17.29
CA VAL A 313 -9.02 1.59 -17.57
C VAL A 313 -9.10 0.87 -18.92
N GLY A 314 -9.80 -0.26 -18.96
CA GLY A 314 -9.92 -1.10 -20.15
C GLY A 314 -8.79 -2.12 -20.36
N ASP A 315 -7.79 -2.19 -19.47
CA ASP A 315 -6.80 -3.26 -19.52
C ASP A 315 -7.40 -4.59 -19.04
N THR A 316 -7.26 -5.64 -19.86
CA THR A 316 -7.62 -7.01 -19.48
C THR A 316 -6.68 -7.53 -18.41
N VAL A 317 -7.23 -8.17 -17.38
CA VAL A 317 -6.49 -8.73 -16.25
C VAL A 317 -6.90 -10.15 -15.94
N ILE A 318 -5.99 -10.88 -15.30
CA ILE A 318 -6.20 -12.24 -14.81
C ILE A 318 -6.02 -12.23 -13.29
N SER A 319 -6.96 -12.78 -12.52
CA SER A 319 -6.83 -12.82 -11.06
C SER A 319 -5.75 -13.80 -10.61
N LYS A 320 -4.93 -13.41 -9.64
CA LYS A 320 -3.93 -14.26 -8.97
C LYS A 320 -4.39 -14.77 -7.60
N VAL A 321 -5.57 -14.37 -7.16
CA VAL A 321 -6.13 -14.67 -5.84
C VAL A 321 -7.61 -15.06 -5.93
N ASP A 322 -8.06 -15.92 -5.02
CA ASP A 322 -9.49 -16.21 -4.84
C ASP A 322 -10.13 -15.14 -3.94
N VAL A 323 -11.15 -14.43 -4.44
CA VAL A 323 -11.89 -13.40 -3.67
C VAL A 323 -13.38 -13.67 -3.69
N THR A 324 -13.98 -13.73 -2.50
CA THR A 324 -15.44 -13.80 -2.33
C THR A 324 -15.97 -12.44 -1.88
N HIS A 325 -16.87 -11.83 -2.66
CA HIS A 325 -17.51 -10.56 -2.33
C HIS A 325 -19.01 -10.61 -2.64
N SER A 326 -19.87 -10.27 -1.68
CA SER A 326 -21.33 -10.11 -1.86
C SER A 326 -22.04 -11.21 -2.67
N ASN A 327 -21.71 -12.47 -2.41
CA ASN A 327 -22.20 -13.71 -3.08
C ASN A 327 -21.57 -14.04 -4.45
N GLU A 328 -20.64 -13.25 -4.95
CA GLU A 328 -19.85 -13.54 -6.13
C GLU A 328 -18.43 -13.99 -5.74
N THR A 329 -17.84 -14.88 -6.55
CA THR A 329 -16.49 -15.42 -6.34
C THR A 329 -15.67 -15.22 -7.60
N VAL A 330 -14.57 -14.49 -7.48
CA VAL A 330 -13.50 -14.44 -8.50
C VAL A 330 -12.46 -15.48 -8.10
N ALA A 331 -12.16 -16.42 -8.98
CA ALA A 331 -11.17 -17.47 -8.78
C ALA A 331 -9.81 -17.11 -9.37
N ILE A 332 -8.75 -17.77 -8.91
CA ILE A 332 -7.43 -17.71 -9.55
C ILE A 332 -7.55 -18.15 -11.02
N GLY A 333 -7.11 -17.28 -11.94
CA GLY A 333 -7.18 -17.50 -13.38
C GLY A 333 -8.38 -16.87 -14.09
N ASP A 334 -9.36 -16.34 -13.35
CA ASP A 334 -10.50 -15.63 -13.95
C ASP A 334 -10.06 -14.37 -14.70
N ARG A 335 -10.67 -14.12 -15.86
CA ARG A 335 -10.45 -12.90 -16.67
C ARG A 335 -11.39 -11.79 -16.25
N GLY A 336 -10.83 -10.59 -16.14
CA GLY A 336 -11.56 -9.36 -15.89
C GLY A 336 -11.01 -8.17 -16.67
N ILE A 337 -11.61 -7.01 -16.47
CA ILE A 337 -11.21 -5.73 -17.07
C ILE A 337 -11.06 -4.70 -15.96
N VAL A 338 -9.96 -3.95 -15.96
CA VAL A 338 -9.77 -2.84 -15.02
C VAL A 338 -10.75 -1.72 -15.36
N VAL A 339 -11.67 -1.42 -14.43
CA VAL A 339 -12.68 -0.35 -14.56
C VAL A 339 -12.14 0.99 -14.07
N GLY A 340 -11.20 0.97 -13.11
CA GLY A 340 -10.60 2.18 -12.56
C GLY A 340 -9.86 1.95 -11.26
N GLN A 341 -9.77 2.99 -10.44
CA GLN A 341 -9.27 2.91 -9.08
C GLN A 341 -10.43 2.54 -8.12
N SER A 342 -10.16 1.72 -7.10
CA SER A 342 -11.13 1.46 -6.04
C SER A 342 -11.35 2.70 -5.14
N HIS A 343 -12.42 2.66 -4.36
CA HIS A 343 -12.63 3.54 -3.21
C HIS A 343 -11.54 3.37 -2.13
N ILE A 344 -10.85 2.21 -2.12
CA ILE A 344 -9.66 1.96 -1.31
C ILE A 344 -8.43 2.49 -2.08
N PRO A 345 -7.63 3.42 -1.51
CA PRO A 345 -6.41 3.90 -2.13
C PRO A 345 -5.43 2.76 -2.45
N ALA A 346 -4.61 2.96 -3.50
CA ALA A 346 -3.70 1.96 -4.06
C ALA A 346 -4.34 0.67 -4.66
N GLN A 347 -5.65 0.45 -4.54
CA GLN A 347 -6.33 -0.69 -5.18
C GLN A 347 -6.93 -0.34 -6.55
N LEU A 348 -6.96 -1.35 -7.42
CA LEU A 348 -7.70 -1.38 -8.67
C LEU A 348 -9.15 -1.77 -8.41
N LEU A 349 -10.07 -1.28 -9.24
CA LEU A 349 -11.43 -1.81 -9.36
C LEU A 349 -11.49 -2.61 -10.66
N CYS A 350 -11.68 -3.92 -10.56
CA CYS A 350 -11.66 -4.85 -11.69
C CYS A 350 -13.02 -5.54 -11.83
N GLN A 351 -13.58 -5.53 -13.03
CA GLN A 351 -14.82 -6.22 -13.35
C GLN A 351 -14.52 -7.63 -13.87
N PHE A 352 -15.08 -8.66 -13.23
CA PHE A 352 -14.98 -10.06 -13.67
C PHE A 352 -16.39 -10.57 -14.03
N GLY A 353 -16.55 -11.10 -15.24
CA GLY A 353 -17.86 -11.41 -15.82
C GLY A 353 -18.75 -10.17 -15.99
N GLU A 354 -20.07 -10.39 -16.11
CA GLU A 354 -21.02 -9.31 -16.42
C GLU A 354 -21.34 -8.38 -15.24
N HIS A 355 -21.15 -8.81 -13.99
CA HIS A 355 -21.74 -8.15 -12.82
C HIS A 355 -20.77 -7.89 -11.65
N SER A 356 -19.76 -8.73 -11.43
CA SER A 356 -18.88 -8.59 -10.27
C SER A 356 -17.83 -7.51 -10.48
N CYS A 357 -17.73 -6.56 -9.55
CA CYS A 357 -16.69 -5.53 -9.51
C CYS A 357 -15.92 -5.65 -8.19
N VAL A 358 -14.70 -6.21 -8.25
CA VAL A 358 -13.88 -6.52 -7.07
C VAL A 358 -12.74 -5.50 -6.93
N SER A 359 -12.40 -5.16 -5.68
CA SER A 359 -11.24 -4.33 -5.37
C SER A 359 -10.03 -5.20 -5.09
N LEU A 360 -8.95 -5.03 -5.86
CA LEU A 360 -7.75 -5.86 -5.84
C LEU A 360 -6.49 -4.99 -5.75
N GLN A 361 -5.42 -5.48 -5.11
CA GLN A 361 -4.10 -4.84 -5.24
C GLN A 361 -3.53 -5.09 -6.65
N PRO A 362 -2.59 -4.27 -7.14
CA PRO A 362 -1.94 -4.51 -8.43
C PRO A 362 -1.09 -5.79 -8.50
N GLU A 363 -0.71 -6.34 -7.34
CA GLU A 363 -0.03 -7.62 -7.15
C GLU A 363 -0.99 -8.84 -7.12
N ASP A 364 -2.27 -8.61 -6.85
CA ASP A 364 -3.35 -9.62 -6.88
C ASP A 364 -3.82 -9.97 -8.31
N VAL A 365 -3.27 -9.30 -9.33
CA VAL A 365 -3.62 -9.47 -10.75
C VAL A 365 -2.40 -9.60 -11.66
N GLU A 366 -2.63 -10.12 -12.87
CA GLU A 366 -1.73 -9.98 -14.01
C GLU A 366 -2.38 -9.15 -15.11
N ALA A 367 -1.61 -8.29 -15.79
CA ALA A 367 -2.04 -7.71 -17.06
C ALA A 367 -1.94 -8.77 -18.17
N GLU A 368 -3.04 -9.08 -18.84
CA GLU A 368 -2.98 -9.91 -20.05
C GLU A 368 -2.35 -9.08 -21.18
N LEU A 369 -1.27 -9.60 -21.77
CA LEU A 369 -0.52 -8.88 -22.77
C LEU A 369 -1.14 -9.08 -24.17
N PRO A 370 -0.90 -8.16 -25.12
CA PRO A 370 -1.38 -8.30 -26.49
C PRO A 370 -1.07 -9.70 -27.07
N GLY A 371 -2.00 -10.26 -27.82
CA GLY A 371 -1.89 -11.62 -28.37
C GLY A 371 -2.23 -12.76 -27.39
N GLY A 372 -2.61 -12.44 -26.14
CA GLY A 372 -2.84 -13.43 -25.08
C GLY A 372 -1.55 -13.95 -24.44
N LEU A 373 -0.46 -13.19 -24.59
CA LEU A 373 0.81 -13.45 -23.92
C LEU A 373 0.71 -13.10 -22.42
N ARG A 374 1.58 -13.72 -21.62
CA ARG A 374 1.77 -13.48 -20.18
C ARG A 374 3.19 -13.02 -19.90
N VAL A 375 3.45 -12.53 -18.69
CA VAL A 375 4.84 -12.36 -18.24
C VAL A 375 5.46 -13.76 -18.07
N ASP A 376 6.75 -13.88 -18.35
CA ASP A 376 7.52 -15.13 -18.37
C ASP A 376 7.13 -16.15 -19.48
N ASP A 377 6.24 -15.80 -20.41
CA ASP A 377 5.99 -16.58 -21.64
C ASP A 377 7.28 -16.71 -22.48
N VAL A 378 7.57 -17.92 -22.95
CA VAL A 378 8.70 -18.16 -23.87
C VAL A 378 8.24 -17.97 -25.32
N VAL A 379 9.03 -17.23 -26.09
CA VAL A 379 8.76 -16.93 -27.50
C VAL A 379 10.00 -17.18 -28.38
N THR A 380 9.79 -17.30 -29.67
CA THR A 380 10.83 -17.42 -30.70
C THR A 380 10.76 -16.23 -31.65
N SER A 381 11.90 -15.59 -31.95
CA SER A 381 11.95 -14.48 -32.91
C SER A 381 11.71 -14.95 -34.35
N LYS A 382 10.94 -14.18 -35.12
CA LYS A 382 10.72 -14.35 -36.57
C LYS A 382 11.61 -13.44 -37.43
N ILE A 383 12.37 -12.54 -36.80
CA ILE A 383 13.10 -11.48 -37.49
C ILE A 383 14.54 -11.35 -37.00
N ASP A 384 15.40 -10.88 -37.91
CA ASP A 384 16.76 -10.48 -37.61
C ASP A 384 16.80 -8.97 -37.31
N LEU A 385 17.29 -8.57 -36.13
CA LEU A 385 17.47 -7.17 -35.76
C LEU A 385 18.89 -6.90 -35.27
N TYR A 386 19.50 -5.85 -35.84
CA TYR A 386 20.83 -5.38 -35.50
C TYR A 386 20.73 -4.04 -34.76
N SER A 387 21.06 -4.01 -33.47
CA SER A 387 21.01 -2.78 -32.65
C SER A 387 22.28 -2.62 -31.80
N CYS A 388 22.41 -1.47 -31.13
CA CYS A 388 23.47 -1.23 -30.16
C CYS A 388 23.36 -2.14 -28.90
N ASN A 389 22.22 -2.80 -28.68
CA ASN A 389 22.01 -3.76 -27.60
C ASN A 389 22.38 -5.21 -28.03
N GLY A 390 22.86 -5.41 -29.26
CA GLY A 390 23.26 -6.70 -29.82
C GLY A 390 22.47 -7.10 -31.05
N THR A 391 22.67 -8.35 -31.48
CA THR A 391 21.96 -8.98 -32.59
C THR A 391 20.89 -9.93 -32.08
N LEU A 392 19.66 -9.73 -32.52
CA LEU A 392 18.59 -10.72 -32.46
C LEU A 392 18.52 -11.42 -33.83
N THR A 393 18.33 -12.74 -33.84
CA THR A 393 18.20 -13.54 -35.07
C THR A 393 16.94 -14.39 -35.07
N THR A 394 16.47 -14.71 -36.27
CA THR A 394 15.31 -15.57 -36.51
C THR A 394 15.57 -16.98 -35.93
N GLY A 395 14.72 -17.41 -35.01
CA GLY A 395 14.91 -18.65 -34.24
C GLY A 395 15.50 -18.47 -32.84
N ASP A 396 15.96 -17.27 -32.46
CA ASP A 396 16.37 -17.01 -31.08
C ASP A 396 15.18 -17.13 -30.12
N ARG A 397 15.43 -17.76 -28.96
CA ARG A 397 14.45 -17.94 -27.89
C ARG A 397 14.56 -16.81 -26.88
N GLY A 398 13.42 -16.25 -26.49
CA GLY A 398 13.31 -15.14 -25.56
C GLY A 398 12.14 -15.30 -24.59
N VAL A 399 12.09 -14.39 -23.62
CA VAL A 399 11.07 -14.37 -22.56
C VAL A 399 10.34 -13.04 -22.58
N VAL A 400 9.03 -13.08 -22.40
CA VAL A 400 8.16 -11.91 -22.26
C VAL A 400 8.35 -11.26 -20.90
N ILE A 401 8.76 -10.00 -20.88
CA ILE A 401 9.03 -9.22 -19.66
C ILE A 401 7.82 -8.33 -19.27
N GLY A 402 6.96 -7.99 -20.23
CA GLY A 402 5.77 -7.18 -19.97
C GLY A 402 5.31 -6.36 -21.18
N ARG A 403 4.47 -5.34 -20.93
CA ARG A 403 3.92 -4.46 -21.98
C ARG A 403 4.84 -3.29 -22.27
N SER A 404 4.95 -2.86 -23.54
CA SER A 404 5.68 -1.63 -23.86
C SER A 404 5.05 -0.41 -23.17
N PRO A 405 5.85 0.52 -22.59
CA PRO A 405 5.32 1.74 -22.00
C PRO A 405 4.81 2.74 -23.07
N SER A 406 5.22 2.60 -24.34
CA SER A 406 4.81 3.48 -25.44
C SER A 406 3.63 2.89 -26.23
N GLN A 407 2.42 3.44 -26.03
CA GLN A 407 1.15 2.90 -26.54
C GLN A 407 0.89 3.04 -28.06
N ARG A 408 1.87 3.46 -28.87
CA ARG A 408 1.68 3.68 -30.32
C ARG A 408 1.67 2.40 -31.16
N GLU A 409 2.16 1.30 -30.61
CA GLU A 409 2.36 0.02 -31.29
C GLU A 409 1.96 -1.11 -30.33
N GLN A 410 1.54 -2.28 -30.81
CA GLN A 410 1.09 -3.39 -29.95
C GLN A 410 2.27 -4.18 -29.35
N LYS A 411 3.33 -3.46 -28.97
CA LYS A 411 4.62 -4.07 -28.63
C LYS A 411 4.66 -4.61 -27.22
N VAL A 412 5.22 -5.80 -27.14
CA VAL A 412 5.58 -6.48 -25.90
C VAL A 412 7.08 -6.31 -25.69
N VAL A 413 7.51 -6.28 -24.42
CA VAL A 413 8.90 -6.19 -24.03
C VAL A 413 9.45 -7.60 -23.95
N PHE A 414 10.55 -7.86 -24.64
CA PHE A 414 11.15 -9.19 -24.70
C PHE A 414 12.63 -9.14 -24.31
N GLN A 415 13.10 -10.19 -23.63
CA GLN A 415 14.51 -10.47 -23.42
C GLN A 415 14.92 -11.70 -24.21
N PHE A 416 15.85 -11.54 -25.16
CA PHE A 416 16.45 -12.62 -25.95
C PHE A 416 17.93 -12.73 -25.56
N GLY A 417 18.22 -13.57 -24.56
CA GLY A 417 19.56 -13.67 -23.97
C GLY A 417 20.03 -12.35 -23.35
N THR A 418 20.99 -11.67 -24.00
CA THR A 418 21.47 -10.33 -23.62
C THR A 418 20.76 -9.18 -24.33
N TRP A 419 20.00 -9.46 -25.39
CA TRP A 419 19.24 -8.46 -26.13
C TRP A 419 17.94 -8.14 -25.38
N PHE A 420 17.57 -6.86 -25.32
CA PHE A 420 16.34 -6.39 -24.68
C PHE A 420 15.73 -5.28 -25.55
N GLY A 421 14.42 -5.37 -25.80
CA GLY A 421 13.72 -4.43 -26.68
C GLY A 421 12.23 -4.72 -26.86
N TYR A 422 11.64 -4.03 -27.82
CA TYR A 422 10.21 -4.02 -28.11
C TYR A 422 9.96 -4.60 -29.50
N LEU A 423 9.15 -5.65 -29.61
CA LEU A 423 8.76 -6.27 -30.88
C LEU A 423 7.23 -6.27 -31.03
N ASP A 424 6.71 -6.23 -32.26
CA ASP A 424 5.29 -6.45 -32.50
C ASP A 424 4.97 -7.96 -32.43
N LEU A 425 3.72 -8.30 -32.11
CA LEU A 425 3.29 -9.70 -31.96
C LEU A 425 3.49 -10.56 -33.21
N GLN A 426 3.49 -9.92 -34.39
CA GLN A 426 3.73 -10.59 -35.66
C GLN A 426 5.20 -11.04 -35.83
N ASP A 427 6.13 -10.43 -35.08
CA ASP A 427 7.58 -10.64 -35.16
C ASP A 427 8.07 -11.76 -34.23
N VAL A 428 7.17 -12.37 -33.46
CA VAL A 428 7.46 -13.51 -32.57
C VAL A 428 6.45 -14.64 -32.78
N ASP A 429 6.84 -15.90 -32.57
CA ASP A 429 5.90 -16.98 -32.27
C ASP A 429 5.94 -17.31 -30.77
N PRO A 430 4.79 -17.43 -30.08
CA PRO A 430 4.76 -18.02 -28.75
C PRO A 430 5.15 -19.49 -28.83
N GLU A 431 6.11 -19.93 -28.02
CA GLU A 431 6.44 -21.35 -27.96
C GLU A 431 5.25 -22.12 -27.42
N VAL A 432 4.80 -23.11 -28.18
CA VAL A 432 3.50 -23.75 -28.00
C VAL A 432 3.25 -24.43 -26.63
N PRO A 433 4.27 -24.80 -25.82
CA PRO A 433 4.04 -25.22 -24.43
C PRO A 433 3.32 -24.19 -23.54
N SER A 434 3.52 -22.88 -23.73
CA SER A 434 3.08 -21.87 -22.75
C SER A 434 1.57 -21.68 -22.65
N ARG A 435 0.83 -22.00 -23.72
CA ARG A 435 -0.63 -21.90 -23.78
C ARG A 435 -1.36 -22.83 -22.81
N TYR A 436 -0.66 -23.84 -22.31
CA TYR A 436 -1.17 -24.86 -21.40
C TYR A 436 -0.42 -24.78 -20.07
N HIS A 437 -1.13 -24.96 -18.97
CA HIS A 437 -0.62 -24.97 -17.61
C HIS A 437 -1.01 -26.28 -16.95
N VAL A 438 -0.23 -26.79 -15.99
CA VAL A 438 -0.63 -27.98 -15.22
C VAL A 438 -1.88 -27.65 -14.42
N GLY A 439 -2.96 -28.41 -14.65
CA GLY A 439 -4.31 -28.13 -14.15
C GLY A 439 -5.30 -27.65 -15.21
N ASP A 440 -4.85 -27.21 -16.41
CA ASP A 440 -5.76 -26.77 -17.47
C ASP A 440 -6.66 -27.91 -17.96
N LEU A 441 -7.96 -27.60 -18.09
CA LEU A 441 -8.92 -28.43 -18.80
C LEU A 441 -8.65 -28.40 -20.30
N VAL A 442 -8.71 -29.57 -20.93
CA VAL A 442 -8.49 -29.74 -22.37
C VAL A 442 -9.55 -30.65 -23.00
N ILE A 443 -9.87 -30.38 -24.27
CA ILE A 443 -10.73 -31.22 -25.10
C ILE A 443 -9.86 -31.87 -26.19
N SER A 444 -9.97 -33.18 -26.42
CA SER A 444 -9.21 -33.82 -27.50
C SER A 444 -9.76 -33.44 -28.89
N LYS A 445 -8.87 -33.07 -29.82
CA LYS A 445 -9.19 -32.81 -31.23
C LYS A 445 -8.99 -34.01 -32.14
N VAL A 446 -8.35 -35.08 -31.67
CA VAL A 446 -8.04 -36.26 -32.48
C VAL A 446 -8.40 -37.55 -31.76
N HIS A 447 -8.74 -38.60 -32.51
CA HIS A 447 -8.75 -39.94 -31.95
C HIS A 447 -7.32 -40.37 -31.67
N LEU A 448 -7.05 -40.80 -30.43
CA LEU A 448 -5.80 -41.44 -30.05
C LEU A 448 -6.12 -42.82 -29.49
N ALA A 449 -5.44 -43.83 -30.01
CA ALA A 449 -5.53 -45.22 -29.55
C ALA A 449 -4.11 -45.73 -29.32
N ASP A 450 -3.77 -45.98 -28.06
CA ASP A 450 -2.46 -46.49 -27.66
C ASP A 450 -2.70 -47.67 -26.70
N GLY A 451 -2.39 -48.88 -27.17
CA GLY A 451 -2.81 -50.12 -26.51
C GLY A 451 -4.34 -50.27 -26.42
N GLU A 452 -4.84 -50.54 -25.22
CA GLU A 452 -6.27 -50.70 -24.93
C GLU A 452 -6.98 -49.36 -24.65
N GLU A 453 -6.24 -48.30 -24.35
CA GLU A 453 -6.81 -46.97 -24.07
C GLU A 453 -7.19 -46.25 -25.37
N ARG A 454 -8.37 -45.62 -25.36
CA ARG A 454 -8.91 -44.84 -26.49
C ARG A 454 -9.45 -43.52 -25.98
N VAL A 455 -8.89 -42.42 -26.50
CA VAL A 455 -9.43 -41.07 -26.30
C VAL A 455 -10.12 -40.65 -27.59
N ALA A 456 -11.36 -40.19 -27.47
CA ALA A 456 -12.20 -39.74 -28.57
C ALA A 456 -12.08 -38.23 -28.81
N VAL A 457 -12.42 -37.80 -30.03
CA VAL A 457 -12.61 -36.37 -30.32
C VAL A 457 -13.77 -35.86 -29.47
N GLY A 458 -13.54 -34.79 -28.70
CA GLY A 458 -14.51 -34.24 -27.74
C GLY A 458 -14.34 -34.71 -26.29
N ASP A 459 -13.51 -35.73 -26.02
CA ASP A 459 -13.23 -36.15 -24.64
C ASP A 459 -12.56 -35.02 -23.85
N ARG A 460 -12.93 -34.89 -22.56
CA ARG A 460 -12.34 -33.91 -21.63
C ARG A 460 -11.24 -34.54 -20.78
N GLY A 461 -10.16 -33.80 -20.61
CA GLY A 461 -9.00 -34.17 -19.80
C GLY A 461 -8.37 -32.97 -19.09
N ILE A 462 -7.32 -33.23 -18.34
CA ILE A 462 -6.54 -32.22 -17.61
C ILE A 462 -5.06 -32.38 -17.98
N VAL A 463 -4.36 -31.27 -18.21
CA VAL A 463 -2.90 -31.24 -18.37
C VAL A 463 -2.24 -31.54 -17.03
N ILE A 464 -1.44 -32.61 -16.96
CA ILE A 464 -0.81 -33.11 -15.72
C ILE A 464 0.72 -32.99 -15.70
N SER A 465 1.38 -32.82 -16.84
CA SER A 465 2.76 -32.30 -16.88
C SER A 465 3.11 -31.67 -18.22
N ILE A 466 4.11 -30.78 -18.21
CA ILE A 466 4.67 -30.14 -19.40
C ILE A 466 6.20 -30.23 -19.27
N PRO A 467 6.84 -31.29 -19.77
CA PRO A 467 8.29 -31.45 -19.62
C PRO A 467 9.05 -30.36 -20.37
N PRO A 468 9.98 -29.63 -19.72
CA PRO A 468 10.69 -28.52 -20.34
C PRO A 468 11.52 -29.02 -21.54
N GLY A 469 11.36 -28.36 -22.69
CA GLY A 469 12.04 -28.71 -23.92
C GLY A 469 11.44 -29.89 -24.71
N GLN A 470 10.22 -30.35 -24.37
CA GLN A 470 9.48 -31.30 -25.20
C GLN A 470 8.34 -30.60 -25.96
N GLU A 471 8.10 -31.04 -27.20
CA GLU A 471 6.97 -30.60 -28.03
C GLU A 471 5.61 -31.16 -27.57
N ARG A 472 5.57 -31.91 -26.46
CA ARG A 472 4.38 -32.62 -25.98
C ARG A 472 3.98 -32.21 -24.57
N ILE A 473 2.68 -31.95 -24.41
CA ILE A 473 2.00 -31.77 -23.12
C ILE A 473 1.39 -33.11 -22.71
N TYR A 474 1.50 -33.48 -21.44
CA TYR A 474 0.98 -34.75 -20.94
C TYR A 474 -0.38 -34.53 -20.30
N CYS A 475 -1.40 -35.17 -20.84
CA CYS A 475 -2.79 -34.98 -20.46
C CYS A 475 -3.38 -36.30 -19.96
N ARG A 476 -4.23 -36.21 -18.93
CA ARG A 476 -5.07 -37.32 -18.45
C ARG A 476 -6.51 -37.08 -18.88
N PHE A 477 -7.07 -37.99 -19.65
CA PHE A 477 -8.48 -38.04 -19.98
C PHE A 477 -9.15 -39.10 -19.09
N GLY A 478 -10.25 -38.75 -18.41
CA GLY A 478 -10.92 -39.65 -17.46
C GLY A 478 -9.98 -40.32 -16.44
N SER A 479 -10.00 -41.65 -16.39
CA SER A 479 -9.17 -42.48 -15.51
C SER A 479 -7.89 -43.03 -16.17
N PHE A 480 -7.60 -42.64 -17.41
CA PHE A 480 -6.54 -43.22 -18.23
C PHE A 480 -5.12 -42.80 -17.81
N ALA A 481 -4.11 -43.44 -18.39
CA ALA A 481 -2.71 -43.10 -18.17
C ALA A 481 -2.35 -41.70 -18.71
N SER A 482 -1.16 -41.22 -18.32
CA SER A 482 -0.56 -40.00 -18.86
C SER A 482 -0.15 -40.23 -20.31
N VAL A 483 -0.86 -39.67 -21.29
CA VAL A 483 -0.43 -39.72 -22.70
C VAL A 483 0.12 -38.36 -23.12
N GLY A 484 1.18 -38.35 -23.94
CA GLY A 484 1.84 -37.13 -24.42
C GLY A 484 1.27 -36.66 -25.75
N TRP A 485 0.60 -35.51 -25.76
CA TRP A 485 -0.09 -34.90 -26.90
C TRP A 485 0.71 -33.74 -27.47
N LEU A 486 0.72 -33.58 -28.79
CA LEU A 486 1.16 -32.31 -29.40
C LEU A 486 0.12 -31.22 -29.09
N PRO A 487 0.50 -29.97 -28.77
CA PRO A 487 -0.42 -28.87 -28.43
C PRO A 487 -1.56 -28.57 -29.40
N GLY A 488 -1.46 -28.99 -30.68
CA GLY A 488 -2.54 -28.88 -31.67
C GLY A 488 -3.48 -30.09 -31.76
N GLN A 489 -3.20 -31.18 -31.04
CA GLN A 489 -4.06 -32.37 -30.95
C GLN A 489 -5.12 -32.24 -29.85
N VAL A 490 -5.06 -31.19 -29.03
CA VAL A 490 -6.07 -30.84 -28.01
C VAL A 490 -6.44 -29.35 -28.13
N GLU A 491 -7.53 -28.97 -27.48
CA GLU A 491 -8.02 -27.58 -27.29
C GLU A 491 -7.90 -27.27 -25.79
N ARG A 492 -7.43 -26.08 -25.39
CA ARG A 492 -7.65 -25.60 -24.01
C ARG A 492 -9.11 -25.21 -23.85
N GLN A 493 -9.82 -25.87 -22.93
CA GLN A 493 -11.18 -25.49 -22.59
C GLN A 493 -11.15 -24.32 -21.61
N LEU A 494 -11.37 -23.10 -22.13
CA LEU A 494 -11.61 -21.93 -21.30
C LEU A 494 -12.89 -22.13 -20.47
N ALA A 495 -12.92 -21.60 -19.24
CA ALA A 495 -13.93 -21.92 -18.23
C ALA A 495 -15.35 -21.41 -18.56
N ASP A 496 -15.45 -20.49 -19.52
CA ASP A 496 -16.63 -19.69 -19.89
C ASP A 496 -17.90 -20.51 -20.27
N PHE A 497 -17.77 -21.83 -20.44
CA PHE A 497 -18.85 -22.73 -20.86
C PHE A 497 -19.50 -23.58 -19.74
N LEU A 498 -19.11 -23.42 -18.47
CA LEU A 498 -19.69 -24.20 -17.36
C LEU A 498 -21.10 -23.75 -16.91
N ASN A 499 -21.68 -22.72 -17.53
CA ASN A 499 -23.01 -22.18 -17.16
C ASN A 499 -24.19 -22.75 -17.98
N LEU A 500 -23.95 -23.79 -18.79
CA LEU A 500 -24.94 -24.50 -19.60
C LEU A 500 -24.88 -26.01 -19.35
N ASP A 501 -25.42 -26.43 -18.21
CA ASP A 501 -26.35 -27.58 -18.06
C ASP A 501 -26.56 -27.91 -16.58
N ASN A 502 -27.46 -27.15 -15.94
CA ASN A 502 -27.99 -27.45 -14.61
C ASN A 502 -29.53 -27.27 -14.60
N ARG A 503 -30.17 -27.81 -15.65
CA ARG A 503 -31.62 -28.04 -15.75
C ARG A 503 -31.84 -29.45 -16.29
N ASN A 504 -32.80 -30.16 -15.70
CA ASN A 504 -33.25 -31.48 -16.16
C ASN A 504 -34.06 -31.37 -17.47
#